data_AF-A0A8H4VP44-F1
#
_entry.id   AF-A0A8H4VP44-F1
#
_cell.length_a   1.000
_cell.length_b   1.000
_cell.length_c   1.000
_cell.angle_alpha   90.00
_cell.angle_beta   90.00
_cell.angle_gamma   90.00
#
_symmetry.space_group_name_H-M   'P 1'
#
loop_
_entity.id
_entity.type
_entity.pdbx_description
1 polymer ?
#
loop_
_entity_poly.entity_id
_entity_poly.type
_entity_poly.pdbx_seq_one_letter_code
_entity_poly.pdbx_strand_id
1 'polypeptide(L)'
;MTGFNIINKSTDLIEVSITKQSHPNGEDGWYKLLPGASSKWTRNGWETVAVRDPKDPNYTRKGWYLDCTSKTVNVGFTDFQLEVEIDWPRAGFNIMNGTTTPVRAFVTINGGAHERFFDVPSDYSNMSKSLWARKGWETLVFMDSKTKQRQGWYLSPEDGIVNIVFHGFNQQLGVSAACEFVS
;
A
#
# COMPACT_ATOMS: atom_id res chain seq x y z
N MET A 1 -9.19 10.53 24.29
CA MET A 1 -10.23 10.11 23.32
C MET A 1 -9.50 9.56 22.09
N THR A 2 -9.89 8.40 21.58
CA THR A 2 -9.26 7.76 20.40
C THR A 2 -10.08 8.05 19.15
N GLY A 3 -9.43 8.08 17.99
CA GLY A 3 -10.13 8.26 16.72
C GLY A 3 -9.41 9.17 15.74
N PHE A 4 -10.16 9.85 14.89
CA PHE A 4 -9.63 10.69 13.83
C PHE A 4 -10.10 12.13 13.99
N ASN A 5 -9.18 13.06 13.78
CA ASN A 5 -9.49 14.48 13.62
C ASN A 5 -9.08 14.86 12.20
N ILE A 6 -10.05 15.08 11.33
CA ILE A 6 -9.82 15.38 9.92
C ILE A 6 -9.97 16.88 9.72
N ILE A 7 -9.00 17.51 9.10
CA ILE A 7 -9.05 18.92 8.72
C ILE A 7 -8.92 19.06 7.21
N ASN A 8 -9.84 19.78 6.60
CA ASN A 8 -9.70 20.24 5.23
C ASN A 8 -8.85 21.50 5.23
N LYS A 9 -7.61 21.40 4.77
CA LYS A 9 -6.67 22.51 4.56
C LYS A 9 -6.69 23.00 3.11
N SER A 10 -7.50 22.39 2.24
CA SER A 10 -7.62 22.79 0.84
C SER A 10 -8.55 23.97 0.69
N THR A 11 -8.50 24.57 -0.49
CA THR A 11 -9.39 25.66 -0.91
C THR A 11 -10.76 25.18 -1.34
N ASP A 12 -10.94 23.87 -1.54
CA ASP A 12 -12.16 23.28 -2.08
C ASP A 12 -12.93 22.47 -1.04
N LEU A 13 -14.24 22.32 -1.27
CA LEU A 13 -15.05 21.39 -0.49
C LEU A 13 -14.55 19.97 -0.74
N ILE A 14 -14.35 19.20 0.33
CA ILE A 14 -14.05 17.77 0.25
C ILE A 14 -15.23 16.97 0.80
N GLU A 15 -15.39 15.73 0.35
CA GLU A 15 -16.18 14.73 1.08
C GLU A 15 -15.25 13.70 1.72
N VAL A 16 -15.47 13.40 2.99
CA VAL A 16 -14.67 12.47 3.80
C VAL A 16 -15.50 11.24 4.16
N SER A 17 -14.92 10.06 4.08
CA SER A 17 -15.49 8.83 4.62
C SER A 17 -14.49 8.17 5.56
N ILE A 18 -14.99 7.57 6.64
CA ILE A 18 -14.19 6.72 7.53
C ILE A 18 -14.92 5.40 7.63
N THR A 19 -14.22 4.31 7.33
CA THR A 19 -14.82 2.97 7.38
C THR A 19 -15.32 2.61 8.78
N LYS A 20 -16.13 1.57 8.82
CA LYS A 20 -16.59 0.92 10.05
C LYS A 20 -15.83 -0.36 10.41
N GLN A 21 -14.62 -0.55 9.88
CA GLN A 21 -13.87 -1.82 9.93
C GLN A 21 -13.60 -2.29 11.36
N SER A 22 -13.34 -1.35 12.28
CA SER A 22 -13.15 -1.61 13.71
C SER A 22 -14.32 -1.11 14.57
N HIS A 23 -15.41 -0.65 13.93
CA HIS A 23 -16.54 -0.03 14.61
C HIS A 23 -17.90 -0.50 14.04
N PRO A 24 -18.42 -1.66 14.46
CA PRO A 24 -19.54 -2.34 13.80
C PRO A 24 -20.87 -1.54 13.76
N ASN A 25 -21.03 -0.54 14.63
CA ASN A 25 -22.18 0.39 14.62
C ASN A 25 -21.90 1.70 13.85
N GLY A 26 -20.77 1.79 13.15
CA GLY A 26 -20.39 2.94 12.33
C GLY A 26 -21.11 2.97 10.98
N GLU A 27 -21.22 4.16 10.42
CA GLU A 27 -21.77 4.39 9.08
C GLU A 27 -20.62 4.57 8.07
N ASP A 28 -20.75 3.94 6.89
CA ASP A 28 -19.82 4.14 5.75
C ASP A 28 -20.29 5.33 4.88
N GLY A 29 -20.67 6.43 5.53
CA GLY A 29 -21.16 7.64 4.89
C GLY A 29 -20.04 8.51 4.30
N TRP A 30 -20.42 9.40 3.38
CA TRP A 30 -19.58 10.50 2.91
C TRP A 30 -20.08 11.80 3.53
N TYR A 31 -19.18 12.53 4.17
CA TYR A 31 -19.48 13.74 4.92
C TYR A 31 -18.74 14.93 4.31
N LYS A 32 -19.47 15.98 3.99
CA LYS A 32 -18.92 17.22 3.45
C LYS A 32 -18.08 17.95 4.51
N LEU A 33 -16.88 18.37 4.14
CA LEU A 33 -15.98 19.15 4.99
C LEU A 33 -15.50 20.38 4.21
N LEU A 34 -15.94 21.56 4.63
CA LEU A 34 -15.62 22.85 4.01
C LEU A 34 -14.13 23.19 4.14
N PRO A 35 -13.58 24.04 3.27
CA PRO A 35 -12.24 24.61 3.41
C PRO A 35 -11.98 25.16 4.82
N GLY A 36 -10.84 24.82 5.41
CA GLY A 36 -10.44 25.21 6.77
C GLY A 36 -11.18 24.49 7.90
N ALA A 37 -12.26 23.75 7.60
CA ALA A 37 -13.05 23.07 8.62
C ALA A 37 -12.41 21.76 9.09
N SER A 38 -12.71 21.38 10.33
CA SER A 38 -12.30 20.08 10.89
C SER A 38 -13.48 19.34 11.50
N SER A 39 -13.42 18.02 11.48
CA SER A 39 -14.38 17.16 12.16
C SER A 39 -13.67 16.02 12.88
N LYS A 40 -14.31 15.48 13.92
CA LYS A 40 -13.77 14.43 14.77
C LYS A 40 -14.66 13.19 14.71
N TRP A 41 -14.03 12.03 14.58
CA TRP A 41 -14.70 10.74 14.57
C TRP A 41 -14.09 9.84 15.64
N THR A 42 -14.90 9.44 16.60
CA THR A 42 -14.50 8.48 17.63
C THR A 42 -14.42 7.09 16.99
N ARG A 43 -13.21 6.52 16.99
CA ARG A 43 -12.91 5.16 16.51
C ARG A 43 -11.87 4.53 17.42
N ASN A 44 -11.75 3.21 17.35
CA ASN A 44 -10.72 2.48 18.08
C ASN A 44 -10.32 1.25 17.26
N GLY A 45 -9.08 1.21 16.81
CA GLY A 45 -8.60 0.22 15.85
C GLY A 45 -8.18 0.86 14.54
N TRP A 46 -8.08 0.02 13.52
CA TRP A 46 -7.69 0.40 12.18
C TRP A 46 -8.91 0.79 11.34
N GLU A 47 -8.84 1.95 10.69
CA GLU A 47 -9.86 2.40 9.75
C GLU A 47 -9.23 2.97 8.48
N THR A 48 -9.96 2.91 7.37
CA THR A 48 -9.65 3.68 6.17
C THR A 48 -10.31 5.05 6.26
N VAL A 49 -9.52 6.11 6.18
CA VAL A 49 -9.97 7.49 5.98
C VAL A 49 -9.82 7.83 4.52
N ALA A 50 -10.91 8.11 3.82
CA ALA A 50 -10.93 8.45 2.41
C ALA A 50 -11.51 9.85 2.17
N VAL A 51 -11.04 10.50 1.12
CA VAL A 51 -11.54 11.78 0.62
C VAL A 51 -11.81 11.71 -0.87
N ARG A 52 -12.77 12.50 -1.33
CA ARG A 52 -13.06 12.72 -2.74
C ARG A 52 -13.52 14.14 -2.98
N ASP A 53 -13.29 14.62 -4.20
CA ASP A 53 -13.88 15.88 -4.64
C ASP A 53 -15.33 15.59 -5.08
N PRO A 54 -16.35 16.20 -4.46
CA PRO A 54 -17.74 16.04 -4.91
C PRO A 54 -17.99 16.62 -6.31
N LYS A 55 -17.07 17.45 -6.84
CA LYS A 55 -17.13 18.02 -8.19
C LYS A 55 -16.47 17.12 -9.25
N ASP A 56 -15.64 16.14 -8.84
CA ASP A 56 -15.05 15.19 -9.79
C ASP A 56 -16.14 14.23 -10.33
N PRO A 57 -16.45 14.25 -11.64
CA PRO A 57 -17.48 13.39 -12.22
C PRO A 57 -17.16 11.89 -12.08
N ASN A 58 -15.89 11.53 -11.89
CA ASN A 58 -15.44 10.15 -11.70
C ASN A 58 -15.42 9.72 -10.22
N TYR A 59 -15.69 10.64 -9.28
CA TYR A 59 -15.65 10.41 -7.83
C TYR A 59 -14.35 9.73 -7.37
N THR A 60 -13.21 10.15 -7.90
CA THR A 60 -11.89 9.60 -7.56
C THR A 60 -11.64 9.76 -6.08
N ARG A 61 -11.20 8.67 -5.42
CA ARG A 61 -11.01 8.61 -3.98
C ARG A 61 -9.53 8.50 -3.66
N LYS A 62 -9.07 9.29 -2.68
CA LYS A 62 -7.74 9.16 -2.07
C LYS A 62 -7.93 8.77 -0.62
N GLY A 63 -7.18 7.82 -0.09
CA GLY A 63 -7.40 7.36 1.29
C GLY A 63 -6.20 6.69 1.92
N TRP A 64 -6.22 6.63 3.25
CA TRP A 64 -5.17 6.07 4.10
C TRP A 64 -5.79 5.08 5.08
N TYR A 65 -5.11 3.95 5.27
CA TYR A 65 -5.45 2.99 6.32
C TYR A 65 -4.62 3.31 7.56
N LEU A 66 -5.28 3.71 8.63
CA LEU A 66 -4.66 4.34 9.79
C LEU A 66 -5.12 3.66 11.08
N ASP A 67 -4.19 3.39 11.98
CA ASP A 67 -4.46 2.90 13.32
C ASP A 67 -4.68 4.06 14.31
N CYS A 68 -5.86 4.09 14.92
CA CYS A 68 -6.16 5.01 16.03
C CYS A 68 -6.26 4.29 17.38
N THR A 69 -5.79 3.04 17.50
CA THR A 69 -5.74 2.31 18.78
C THR A 69 -4.94 3.14 19.78
N SER A 70 -5.59 3.52 20.89
CA SER A 70 -5.06 4.36 21.99
C SER A 70 -4.71 5.82 21.68
N LYS A 71 -4.92 6.33 20.45
CA LYS A 71 -4.52 7.70 20.05
C LYS A 71 -5.55 8.41 19.17
N THR A 72 -5.47 9.73 19.11
CA THR A 72 -6.16 10.51 18.06
C THR A 72 -5.19 10.73 16.90
N VAL A 73 -5.60 10.42 15.69
CA VAL A 73 -4.84 10.66 14.46
C VAL A 73 -5.36 11.92 13.79
N ASN A 74 -4.50 12.92 13.62
CA ASN A 74 -4.83 14.16 12.89
C ASN A 74 -4.49 13.98 11.41
N VAL A 75 -5.45 14.20 10.53
CA VAL A 75 -5.29 14.06 9.07
C VAL A 75 -5.66 15.39 8.41
N GLY A 76 -4.73 15.97 7.65
CA GLY A 76 -4.94 17.24 6.95
C GLY A 76 -4.90 17.07 5.44
N PHE A 77 -5.86 17.68 4.75
CA PHE A 77 -6.04 17.59 3.29
C PHE A 77 -5.80 18.94 2.62
N THR A 78 -4.74 19.12 1.84
CA THR A 78 -4.33 20.46 1.34
C THR A 78 -4.78 20.78 -0.08
N ASP A 79 -5.10 19.80 -0.93
CA ASP A 79 -5.45 20.02 -2.34
C ASP A 79 -6.01 18.76 -3.02
N PHE A 80 -6.81 18.97 -4.07
CA PHE A 80 -7.31 17.93 -4.98
C PHE A 80 -6.53 17.84 -6.30
N GLN A 81 -5.55 18.71 -6.54
CA GLN A 81 -4.77 18.68 -7.79
C GLN A 81 -4.03 17.34 -7.93
N LEU A 82 -4.44 16.59 -8.95
CA LEU A 82 -3.70 15.49 -9.54
C LEU A 82 -3.90 15.67 -11.05
N GLU A 83 -2.90 16.23 -11.71
CA GLU A 83 -2.74 16.03 -13.14
C GLU A 83 -2.64 14.53 -13.40
N VAL A 84 -3.45 14.03 -14.32
CA VAL A 84 -3.32 12.66 -14.83
C VAL A 84 -2.40 12.74 -16.04
N GLU A 85 -1.12 12.53 -15.77
CA GLU A 85 -0.19 11.94 -16.71
C GLU A 85 -0.03 10.47 -16.27
N ILE A 86 -0.34 9.51 -17.16
CA ILE A 86 -0.02 8.11 -16.92
C ILE A 86 1.46 7.97 -17.28
N ASP A 87 2.30 8.31 -16.33
CA ASP A 87 3.70 7.92 -16.30
C ASP A 87 3.89 7.04 -15.06
N TRP A 88 4.65 5.94 -15.13
CA TRP A 88 4.82 5.02 -14.00
C TRP A 88 5.96 5.49 -13.09
N PRO A 89 5.74 5.80 -11.78
CA PRO A 89 6.85 5.84 -10.83
C PRO A 89 6.45 5.06 -9.57
N ARG A 90 6.29 3.74 -9.68
CA ARG A 90 6.11 2.91 -8.50
C ARG A 90 7.39 2.15 -8.24
N ALA A 91 8.16 2.67 -7.31
CA ALA A 91 9.14 1.84 -6.63
C ALA A 91 8.47 0.56 -6.12
N GLY A 92 9.23 -0.52 -6.08
CA GLY A 92 8.71 -1.80 -5.64
C GLY A 92 9.62 -2.95 -5.97
N PHE A 93 9.19 -4.13 -5.56
CA PHE A 93 9.91 -5.37 -5.80
C PHE A 93 9.24 -6.12 -6.93
N ASN A 94 9.94 -6.28 -8.04
CA ASN A 94 9.51 -7.14 -9.13
C ASN A 94 10.18 -8.50 -8.94
N ILE A 95 9.40 -9.51 -8.57
CA ILE A 95 9.91 -10.77 -8.04
C ILE A 95 9.58 -11.92 -8.98
N MET A 96 10.58 -12.72 -9.30
CA MET A 96 10.42 -13.98 -10.02
C MET A 96 11.11 -15.14 -9.28
N ASN A 97 10.62 -16.34 -9.57
CA ASN A 97 11.16 -17.60 -9.11
C ASN A 97 12.10 -18.16 -10.19
N GLY A 98 13.40 -18.15 -9.92
CA GLY A 98 14.42 -18.73 -10.79
C GLY A 98 14.62 -20.24 -10.58
N THR A 99 13.80 -20.89 -9.75
CA THR A 99 13.87 -22.33 -9.48
C THR A 99 12.77 -23.11 -10.18
N THR A 100 12.92 -24.44 -10.26
CA THR A 100 11.88 -25.34 -10.78
C THR A 100 10.82 -25.71 -9.74
N THR A 101 11.02 -25.36 -8.46
CA THR A 101 10.10 -25.71 -7.37
C THR A 101 9.12 -24.56 -7.15
N PRO A 102 7.81 -24.83 -6.91
CA PRO A 102 6.86 -23.78 -6.59
C PRO A 102 7.20 -23.07 -5.28
N VAL A 103 7.40 -21.76 -5.36
CA VAL A 103 7.71 -20.90 -4.21
C VAL A 103 6.63 -19.83 -4.08
N ARG A 104 6.30 -19.50 -2.84
CA ARG A 104 5.43 -18.37 -2.53
C ARG A 104 6.23 -17.29 -1.85
N ALA A 105 5.88 -16.03 -2.08
CA ALA A 105 6.49 -14.89 -1.40
C ALA A 105 5.46 -14.00 -0.74
N PHE A 106 5.89 -13.29 0.30
CA PHE A 106 5.22 -12.06 0.71
C PHE A 106 6.27 -10.98 0.91
N VAL A 107 5.86 -9.75 0.64
CA VAL A 107 6.58 -8.54 1.02
C VAL A 107 5.77 -7.91 2.14
N THR A 108 6.44 -7.51 3.23
CA THR A 108 5.75 -6.84 4.33
C THR A 108 4.94 -5.63 3.86
N ILE A 109 3.92 -5.33 4.65
CA ILE A 109 3.29 -4.02 4.69
C ILE A 109 3.80 -3.43 5.99
N ASN A 110 4.60 -2.36 5.90
CA ASN A 110 5.06 -1.57 7.05
C ASN A 110 4.14 -1.68 8.29
N GLY A 111 4.57 -2.48 9.29
CA GLY A 111 3.94 -2.56 10.61
C GLY A 111 2.66 -3.39 10.79
N GLY A 112 2.20 -4.19 9.82
CA GLY A 112 0.95 -4.96 9.93
C GLY A 112 1.05 -6.44 9.49
N ALA A 113 0.72 -7.36 10.39
CA ALA A 113 0.78 -8.80 10.19
C ALA A 113 -0.30 -9.31 9.21
N HIS A 114 0.08 -9.44 7.94
CA HIS A 114 -0.59 -10.38 7.03
C HIS A 114 0.47 -11.17 6.25
N GLU A 115 0.73 -12.41 6.69
CA GLU A 115 1.51 -13.42 5.95
C GLU A 115 0.73 -13.92 4.72
N ARG A 116 0.17 -13.02 3.90
CA ARG A 116 -0.47 -13.46 2.67
C ARG A 116 0.60 -13.74 1.64
N PHE A 117 1.03 -14.99 1.63
CA PHE A 117 1.90 -15.53 0.60
C PHE A 117 1.16 -15.55 -0.75
N PHE A 118 1.86 -15.15 -1.80
CA PHE A 118 1.40 -15.20 -3.18
C PHE A 118 2.33 -16.12 -3.97
N ASP A 119 1.78 -16.79 -4.98
CA ASP A 119 2.61 -17.61 -5.88
C ASP A 119 3.56 -16.71 -6.66
N VAL A 120 4.84 -17.07 -6.66
CA VAL A 120 5.87 -16.30 -7.37
C VAL A 120 5.96 -16.80 -8.81
N PRO A 121 5.77 -15.94 -9.82
CA PRO A 121 5.84 -16.35 -11.23
C PRO A 121 7.27 -16.71 -11.64
N SER A 122 7.42 -17.44 -12.75
CA SER A 122 8.73 -17.81 -13.32
C SER A 122 9.42 -16.68 -14.08
N ASP A 123 8.74 -15.56 -14.32
CA ASP A 123 9.22 -14.42 -15.09
C ASP A 123 8.50 -13.13 -14.68
N TYR A 124 8.90 -12.01 -15.30
CA TYR A 124 8.34 -10.68 -15.07
C TYR A 124 7.25 -10.26 -16.09
N SER A 125 6.79 -11.16 -16.96
CA SER A 125 5.91 -10.82 -18.09
C SER A 125 4.55 -10.28 -17.65
N ASN A 126 4.13 -10.59 -16.41
CA ASN A 126 2.89 -10.12 -15.82
C ASN A 126 3.13 -9.40 -14.50
N MET A 127 3.30 -8.08 -14.58
CA MET A 127 3.54 -7.21 -13.42
C MET A 127 2.40 -7.24 -12.39
N SER A 128 1.17 -7.58 -12.76
CA SER A 128 0.08 -7.74 -11.78
C SER A 128 0.29 -8.94 -10.85
N LYS A 129 1.19 -9.85 -11.23
CA LYS A 129 1.57 -11.05 -10.48
C LYS A 129 3.00 -11.00 -9.94
N SER A 130 3.89 -10.23 -10.59
CA SER A 130 5.31 -10.16 -10.22
C SER A 130 5.70 -8.86 -9.52
N LEU A 131 4.91 -7.78 -9.58
CA LEU A 131 5.27 -6.50 -8.96
C LEU A 131 4.51 -6.27 -7.65
N TRP A 132 5.27 -6.10 -6.58
CA TRP A 132 4.80 -5.61 -5.29
C TRP A 132 5.23 -4.16 -5.13
N ALA A 133 4.36 -3.24 -5.53
CA ALA A 133 4.60 -1.79 -5.42
C ALA A 133 4.73 -1.38 -3.94
N ARG A 134 5.94 -0.94 -3.57
CA ARG A 134 6.37 -0.62 -2.20
C ARG A 134 7.49 0.41 -2.25
N LYS A 135 7.57 1.27 -1.24
CA LYS A 135 8.66 2.22 -1.05
C LYS A 135 9.30 2.02 0.31
N GLY A 136 10.60 2.26 0.40
CA GLY A 136 11.36 2.13 1.64
C GLY A 136 11.66 0.68 2.01
N TRP A 137 12.22 0.51 3.21
CA TRP A 137 12.67 -0.79 3.70
C TRP A 137 11.51 -1.73 4.00
N GLU A 138 11.58 -2.93 3.46
CA GLU A 138 10.59 -3.99 3.63
C GLU A 138 11.29 -5.33 3.84
N THR A 139 10.59 -6.27 4.49
CA THR A 139 11.01 -7.66 4.55
C THR A 139 10.34 -8.45 3.44
N LEU A 140 11.15 -9.02 2.55
CA LEU A 140 10.73 -10.01 1.57
C LEU A 140 11.01 -11.41 2.11
N VAL A 141 10.00 -12.28 2.14
CA VAL A 141 10.15 -13.68 2.56
C VAL A 141 9.69 -14.61 1.45
N PHE A 142 10.51 -15.63 1.16
CA PHE A 142 10.15 -16.76 0.31
C PHE A 142 9.85 -17.99 1.16
N MET A 143 8.91 -18.81 0.69
CA MET A 143 8.52 -20.06 1.31
C MET A 143 8.40 -21.17 0.25
N ASP A 144 9.05 -22.30 0.51
CA ASP A 144 8.84 -23.51 -0.28
C ASP A 144 7.41 -23.99 -0.10
N SER A 145 6.69 -24.20 -1.20
CA SER A 145 5.27 -24.57 -1.12
C SER A 145 5.04 -25.95 -0.51
N LYS A 146 6.03 -26.84 -0.58
CA LYS A 146 5.97 -28.23 -0.11
C LYS A 146 6.55 -28.38 1.29
N THR A 147 7.81 -27.98 1.49
CA THR A 147 8.55 -28.18 2.76
C THR A 147 8.23 -27.11 3.80
N LYS A 148 7.66 -25.97 3.37
CA LYS A 148 7.40 -24.79 4.21
C LYS A 148 8.67 -24.15 4.79
N GLN A 149 9.86 -24.50 4.28
CA GLN A 149 11.09 -23.78 4.58
C GLN A 149 10.93 -22.31 4.20
N ARG A 150 11.38 -21.39 5.05
CA ARG A 150 11.29 -19.93 4.85
C ARG A 150 12.67 -19.29 4.91
N GLN A 151 12.88 -18.25 4.11
CA GLN A 151 14.04 -17.37 4.19
C GLN A 151 13.64 -15.96 3.78
N GLY A 152 14.18 -14.95 4.46
CA GLY A 152 13.81 -13.57 4.24
C GLY A 152 15.00 -12.62 4.17
N TRP A 153 14.76 -11.48 3.52
CA TRP A 153 15.72 -10.41 3.31
C TRP A 153 15.06 -9.08 3.65
N TYR A 154 15.84 -8.17 4.25
CA TYR A 154 15.41 -6.80 4.53
C TYR A 154 16.09 -5.87 3.53
N LEU A 155 15.31 -5.26 2.64
CA LEU A 155 15.82 -4.43 1.56
C LEU A 155 14.83 -3.31 1.20
N SER A 156 15.32 -2.28 0.50
CA SER A 156 14.52 -1.14 0.06
C SER A 156 14.60 -1.02 -1.46
N PRO A 157 13.49 -0.76 -2.16
CA PRO A 157 13.52 -0.41 -3.58
C PRO A 157 13.79 1.09 -3.79
N GLU A 158 14.00 1.85 -2.71
CA GLU A 158 14.15 3.31 -2.72
C GLU A 158 13.01 3.97 -3.51
N ASP A 159 13.36 4.69 -4.58
CA ASP A 159 12.42 5.35 -5.49
C ASP A 159 12.21 4.60 -6.82
N GLY A 160 12.85 3.43 -7.02
CA GLY A 160 12.81 2.66 -8.27
C GLY A 160 12.31 1.22 -8.13
N ILE A 161 12.19 0.51 -9.25
CA ILE A 161 11.84 -0.92 -9.22
C ILE A 161 13.12 -1.75 -9.06
N VAL A 162 13.11 -2.65 -8.09
CA VAL A 162 14.16 -3.64 -7.90
C VAL A 162 13.67 -4.99 -8.40
N ASN A 163 14.37 -5.53 -9.40
CA ASN A 163 14.17 -6.89 -9.87
C ASN A 163 14.86 -7.87 -8.91
N ILE A 164 14.08 -8.85 -8.45
CA ILE A 164 14.52 -9.89 -7.53
C ILE A 164 14.33 -11.24 -8.19
N VAL A 165 15.37 -12.07 -8.14
CA VAL A 165 15.35 -13.45 -8.57
C VAL A 165 15.66 -14.36 -7.39
N PHE A 166 14.73 -15.27 -7.07
CA PHE A 166 14.96 -16.30 -6.08
C PHE A 166 15.64 -17.52 -6.71
N HIS A 167 16.83 -17.87 -6.24
CA HIS A 167 17.63 -19.00 -6.75
C HIS A 167 17.58 -20.25 -5.84
N GLY A 168 16.80 -20.22 -4.77
CA GLY A 168 16.68 -21.31 -3.79
C GLY A 168 17.30 -20.97 -2.43
N PHE A 169 16.95 -21.77 -1.41
CA PHE A 169 17.26 -21.48 0.00
C PHE A 169 18.75 -21.57 0.39
N ASN A 170 19.60 -22.02 -0.52
CA ASN A 170 21.05 -22.13 -0.31
C ASN A 170 21.84 -21.09 -1.14
N GLN A 171 21.15 -20.12 -1.74
CA GLN A 171 21.74 -19.12 -2.62
C GLN A 171 21.35 -17.71 -2.19
N GLN A 172 22.16 -16.72 -2.57
CA GLN A 172 21.81 -15.30 -2.42
C GLN A 172 20.71 -14.92 -3.42
N LEU A 173 19.99 -13.83 -3.15
CA LEU A 173 19.06 -13.25 -4.12
C LEU A 173 19.84 -12.64 -5.28
N GLY A 174 19.34 -12.83 -6.50
CA GLY A 174 19.69 -11.96 -7.62
C GLY A 174 18.96 -10.64 -7.44
N VAL A 175 19.70 -9.52 -7.38
CA VAL A 175 19.14 -8.17 -7.19
C VAL A 175 19.68 -7.26 -8.27
N SER A 176 18.80 -6.56 -8.99
CA SER A 176 19.17 -5.58 -10.01
C SER A 176 18.15 -4.44 -10.08
N ALA A 177 18.58 -3.25 -10.51
CA ALA A 177 17.65 -2.20 -10.87
C ALA A 177 16.90 -2.60 -12.15
N ALA A 178 15.61 -2.30 -12.25
CA ALA A 178 14.90 -2.39 -13.52
C ALA A 178 15.49 -1.35 -14.47
N CYS A 179 16.30 -1.79 -15.43
CA CYS A 179 16.81 -0.94 -16.49
C CYS A 179 15.62 -0.45 -17.34
N GLU A 180 15.49 0.86 -17.51
CA GLU A 180 14.48 1.48 -18.37
C GLU A 180 14.63 0.93 -19.80
N PHE A 181 13.65 0.16 -20.27
CA PHE A 181 13.50 -0.05 -21.70
C PHE A 181 12.91 1.22 -22.28
N VAL A 182 13.80 2.10 -22.75
CA VAL A 182 13.43 3.20 -23.65
C VAL A 182 13.07 2.55 -24.99
N SER A 183 11.79 2.61 -25.38
CA SER A 183 11.35 2.39 -26.76
C SER A 183 10.72 3.67 -27.29
#